data_AF-A0A1F6UY00-F1
#
_entry.id   AF-A0A1F6UY00-F1
#
_cell.length_a   1.000
_cell.length_b   1.000
_cell.length_c   1.000
_cell.angle_alpha   90.00
_cell.angle_beta   90.00
_cell.angle_gamma   90.00
#
_symmetry.space_group_name_H-M   'P 1'
#
loop_
_entity.id
_entity.type
_entity.pdbx_description
1 polymer ?
#
loop_
_entity_poly.entity_id
_entity_poly.type
_entity_poly.pdbx_seq_one_letter_code
_entity_poly.pdbx_strand_id
1 'polypeptide(L)'
;MLFVMRKVKKDTQTSPKVIKLPLPENYRSYEKKYSALNFFLMPILAFRGRKRYKKYLHKKLTSIDLMEPFFSVEDFKKQYEEFLNHEARLIKKDPFKHLNRHNCLTAEELNAMILAGIDYFEKRNIPIARIADELFDKFRNEKETISSAQITRYIFNGIPDINWYKEENEKIKQLLPNYDCELFLDLLAVTSPRSKINSNVVMAFKAYRELGNGANFKGFLKSVKKKLGQIHRGEEVASKSEKTLNFMAALKGKKNAVPVDVWLVRAFDCERRYIFEGKENVFSPTPKITKAITDYIRYASRMAGLEPRQMSSLIWRGIRNEHPRLNRGSMNTRYSFYIAHYLDRTRSLFDEIET
;
A
#
# COMPACT_ATOMS: atom_id res chain seq x y z
N MET A 1 44.84 -44.59 -17.50
CA MET A 1 44.10 -43.98 -16.38
C MET A 1 43.00 -43.09 -16.98
N LEU A 2 41.81 -43.65 -17.20
CA LEU A 2 40.67 -43.01 -17.89
C LEU A 2 39.70 -42.44 -16.86
N PHE A 3 39.53 -41.11 -16.84
CA PHE A 3 38.59 -40.42 -15.96
C PHE A 3 37.15 -40.56 -16.49
N VAL A 4 36.35 -41.40 -15.85
CA VAL A 4 34.92 -41.53 -16.14
C VAL A 4 34.17 -40.40 -15.43
N MET A 5 33.79 -39.36 -16.17
CA MET A 5 32.85 -38.35 -15.69
C MET A 5 31.45 -38.95 -15.54
N ARG A 6 31.06 -39.30 -14.31
CA ARG A 6 29.67 -39.62 -13.96
C ARG A 6 28.82 -38.35 -14.09
N LYS A 7 27.91 -38.33 -15.08
CA LYS A 7 26.81 -37.36 -15.14
C LYS A 7 25.94 -37.53 -13.89
N VAL A 8 26.05 -36.60 -12.95
CA VAL A 8 25.09 -36.45 -11.85
C VAL A 8 23.76 -36.04 -12.48
N LYS A 9 22.76 -36.94 -12.43
CA LYS A 9 21.38 -36.60 -12.80
C LYS A 9 20.94 -35.49 -11.84
N LYS A 10 20.60 -34.31 -12.39
CA LYS A 10 19.89 -33.28 -11.63
C LYS A 10 18.58 -33.91 -11.16
N ASP A 11 18.46 -34.17 -9.86
CA ASP A 11 17.17 -34.45 -9.25
C ASP A 11 16.20 -33.37 -9.70
N THR A 12 15.17 -33.79 -10.41
CA THR A 12 14.06 -32.95 -10.81
C THR A 12 13.43 -32.44 -9.53
N GLN A 13 13.84 -31.23 -9.13
CA GLN A 13 13.25 -30.47 -8.05
C GLN A 13 11.75 -30.37 -8.35
N THR A 14 10.96 -31.21 -7.68
CA THR A 14 9.51 -31.24 -7.85
C THR A 14 9.02 -29.85 -7.50
N SER A 15 8.47 -29.16 -8.50
CA SER A 15 7.95 -27.81 -8.29
C SER A 15 6.96 -27.85 -7.13
N PRO A 16 7.02 -26.89 -6.19
CA PRO A 16 6.13 -26.85 -5.04
C PRO A 16 4.69 -27.12 -5.48
N LYS A 17 4.02 -28.09 -4.85
CA LYS A 17 2.60 -28.33 -5.08
C LYS A 17 1.88 -27.06 -4.65
N VAL A 18 1.48 -26.22 -5.61
CA VAL A 18 0.75 -24.99 -5.35
C VAL A 18 -0.67 -25.38 -4.94
N ILE A 19 -0.85 -25.61 -3.64
CA ILE A 19 -2.19 -25.70 -3.06
C ILE A 19 -2.68 -24.25 -3.00
N LYS A 20 -3.64 -23.90 -3.87
CA LYS A 20 -4.41 -22.67 -3.70
C LYS A 20 -5.19 -22.84 -2.42
N LEU A 21 -4.69 -22.27 -1.32
CA LEU A 21 -5.48 -22.17 -0.12
C LEU A 21 -6.72 -21.33 -0.45
N PRO A 22 -7.93 -21.79 -0.14
CA PRO A 22 -9.11 -20.94 -0.23
C PRO A 22 -8.80 -19.67 0.57
N LEU A 23 -9.14 -18.51 0.01
CA LEU A 23 -9.07 -17.26 0.76
C LEU A 23 -9.82 -17.47 2.08
N PRO A 24 -9.31 -16.95 3.22
CA PRO A 24 -9.99 -17.13 4.49
C PRO A 24 -11.47 -16.71 4.33
N GLU A 25 -12.38 -17.54 4.84
CA GLU A 25 -13.83 -17.51 4.57
C GLU A 25 -14.47 -16.15 4.89
N ASN A 26 -13.80 -15.34 5.69
CA ASN A 26 -14.16 -14.01 6.13
C ASN A 26 -13.83 -12.86 5.16
N TYR A 27 -13.12 -13.08 4.04
CA TYR A 27 -12.77 -11.97 3.13
C TYR A 27 -13.70 -11.86 1.91
N ARG A 28 -13.97 -12.98 1.22
CA ARG A 28 -15.01 -13.01 0.15
C ARG A 28 -16.43 -12.90 0.70
N SER A 29 -16.65 -13.13 1.99
CA SER A 29 -17.95 -12.93 2.62
C SER A 29 -18.37 -11.46 2.60
N TYR A 30 -17.42 -10.51 2.61
CA TYR A 30 -17.74 -9.08 2.68
C TYR A 30 -18.41 -8.58 1.40
N GLU A 31 -17.84 -8.88 0.23
CA GLU A 31 -18.43 -8.50 -1.06
C GLU A 31 -19.69 -9.30 -1.38
N LYS A 32 -19.74 -10.57 -0.99
CA LYS A 32 -20.97 -11.36 -1.11
C LYS A 32 -22.08 -10.80 -0.22
N LYS A 33 -21.75 -10.30 0.97
CA LYS A 33 -22.72 -9.75 1.93
C LYS A 33 -23.30 -8.42 1.46
N TYR A 34 -22.53 -7.62 0.72
CA TYR A 34 -22.89 -6.27 0.31
C TYR A 34 -22.78 -6.09 -1.22
N SER A 35 -23.19 -7.11 -1.97
CA SER A 35 -23.00 -7.16 -3.43
C SER A 35 -23.72 -6.03 -4.18
N ALA A 36 -24.68 -5.37 -3.53
CA ALA A 36 -25.40 -4.22 -4.08
C ALA A 36 -24.65 -2.89 -3.98
N LEU A 37 -23.54 -2.82 -3.24
CA LEU A 37 -22.80 -1.57 -3.05
C LEU A 37 -21.68 -1.40 -4.09
N ASN A 38 -21.58 -0.20 -4.66
CA ASN A 38 -20.41 0.18 -5.45
C ASN A 38 -19.25 0.60 -4.55
N PHE A 39 -18.50 -0.40 -4.06
CA PHE A 39 -17.36 -0.21 -3.18
C PHE A 39 -16.20 0.60 -3.78
N PHE A 40 -16.15 0.77 -5.10
CA PHE A 40 -15.12 1.61 -5.72
C PHE A 40 -15.38 3.11 -5.48
N LEU A 41 -16.66 3.51 -5.38
CA LEU A 41 -17.07 4.90 -5.18
C LEU A 41 -17.03 5.32 -3.72
N MET A 42 -17.41 4.42 -2.81
CA MET A 42 -17.56 4.71 -1.39
C MET A 42 -16.34 5.39 -0.75
N PRO A 43 -15.09 4.94 -0.99
CA PRO A 43 -13.90 5.59 -0.46
C PRO A 43 -13.74 7.02 -0.97
N ILE A 44 -14.05 7.25 -2.26
CA ILE A 44 -13.89 8.54 -2.94
C ILE A 44 -14.92 9.55 -2.40
N LEU A 45 -16.19 9.14 -2.33
CA LEU A 45 -17.29 9.97 -1.85
C LEU A 45 -17.05 10.39 -0.39
N ALA A 46 -16.82 9.41 0.50
CA ALA A 46 -16.57 9.67 1.90
C ALA A 46 -15.36 10.61 2.10
N PHE A 47 -14.26 10.35 1.38
CA PHE A 47 -13.06 11.19 1.50
C PHE A 47 -13.28 12.63 1.03
N ARG A 48 -14.06 12.85 -0.04
CA ARG A 48 -14.38 14.21 -0.52
C ARG A 48 -15.32 14.95 0.42
N GLY A 49 -16.32 14.26 0.97
CA GLY A 49 -17.29 14.87 1.86
C GLY A 49 -16.80 15.11 3.29
N ARG A 50 -15.70 14.48 3.73
CA ARG A 50 -15.16 14.58 5.11
C ARG A 50 -14.96 16.01 5.65
N LYS A 51 -14.72 17.01 4.78
CA LYS A 51 -14.55 18.42 5.22
C LYS A 51 -15.88 19.17 5.34
N ARG A 52 -16.98 18.60 4.83
CA ARG A 52 -18.29 19.25 4.68
C ARG A 52 -19.43 18.51 5.37
N TYR A 53 -19.19 17.28 5.87
CA TYR A 53 -20.22 16.39 6.39
C TYR A 53 -21.07 16.98 7.51
N LYS A 54 -20.54 17.90 8.33
CA LYS A 54 -21.32 18.55 9.40
C LYS A 54 -22.61 19.22 8.89
N LYS A 55 -22.62 19.72 7.65
CA LYS A 55 -23.82 20.31 7.01
C LYS A 55 -24.87 19.27 6.59
N TYR A 56 -24.54 17.99 6.71
CA TYR A 56 -25.32 16.84 6.23
C TYR A 56 -25.72 15.90 7.37
N LEU A 57 -25.29 16.15 8.62
CA LEU A 57 -25.56 15.25 9.76
C LEU A 57 -27.06 14.97 9.95
N HIS A 58 -27.92 15.96 9.72
CA HIS A 58 -29.37 15.80 9.90
C HIS A 58 -30.14 15.64 8.58
N LYS A 59 -29.43 15.54 7.45
CA LYS A 59 -30.07 15.34 6.15
C LYS A 59 -30.45 13.87 6.03
N LYS A 60 -31.72 13.57 6.27
CA LYS A 60 -32.36 12.35 5.75
C LYS A 60 -32.43 12.51 4.24
N LEU A 61 -31.61 11.78 3.49
CA LEU A 61 -31.65 11.86 2.03
C LEU A 61 -31.47 10.50 1.36
N THR A 62 -32.27 10.35 0.32
CA THR A 62 -32.54 9.24 -0.60
C THR A 62 -31.34 8.90 -1.48
N SER A 63 -30.17 8.62 -0.88
CA SER A 63 -28.97 8.17 -1.63
C SER A 63 -29.17 6.87 -2.41
N ILE A 64 -30.31 6.21 -2.21
CA ILE A 64 -30.79 5.03 -2.95
C ILE A 64 -30.91 5.36 -4.45
N ASP A 65 -31.42 6.54 -4.81
CA ASP A 65 -31.73 6.88 -6.20
C ASP A 65 -30.47 7.08 -7.07
N LEU A 66 -29.30 7.28 -6.44
CA LEU A 66 -28.04 7.56 -7.13
C LEU A 66 -27.14 6.33 -7.31
N MET A 67 -27.54 5.16 -6.79
CA MET A 67 -26.75 3.93 -6.86
C MET A 67 -27.51 2.71 -7.42
N GLU A 68 -28.76 2.88 -7.89
CA GLU A 68 -29.53 1.80 -8.51
C GLU A 68 -29.16 1.59 -9.97
N PRO A 69 -28.60 0.41 -10.30
CA PRO A 69 -29.13 -0.28 -11.48
C PRO A 69 -29.47 -1.77 -11.29
N PHE A 70 -29.19 -2.41 -10.13
CA PHE A 70 -29.07 -3.89 -10.11
C PHE A 70 -29.78 -4.68 -8.99
N PHE A 71 -30.42 -4.05 -7.99
CA PHE A 71 -31.03 -4.76 -6.84
C PHE A 71 -32.37 -4.15 -6.43
N SER A 72 -33.16 -4.87 -5.61
CA SER A 72 -34.36 -4.28 -5.02
C SER A 72 -33.98 -3.13 -4.08
N VAL A 73 -34.74 -2.03 -4.12
CA VAL A 73 -34.59 -0.85 -3.25
C VAL A 73 -34.39 -1.26 -1.78
N GLU A 74 -35.14 -2.26 -1.32
CA GLU A 74 -35.17 -2.67 0.09
C GLU A 74 -33.92 -3.47 0.48
N ASP A 75 -33.45 -4.37 -0.38
CA ASP A 75 -32.21 -5.11 -0.14
C ASP A 75 -31.00 -4.17 -0.14
N PHE A 76 -30.98 -3.18 -1.05
CA PHE A 76 -29.92 -2.18 -1.10
C PHE A 76 -29.88 -1.35 0.19
N LYS A 77 -31.02 -0.81 0.64
CA LYS A 77 -31.12 -0.03 1.89
C LYS A 77 -30.56 -0.81 3.07
N LYS A 78 -31.02 -2.05 3.25
CA LYS A 78 -30.57 -2.91 4.34
C LYS A 78 -29.07 -3.14 4.29
N GLN A 79 -28.52 -3.49 3.12
CA GLN A 79 -27.08 -3.69 2.96
C GLN A 79 -26.28 -2.40 3.22
N TYR A 80 -26.78 -1.26 2.77
CA TYR A 80 -26.16 0.05 2.99
C TYR A 80 -26.13 0.44 4.47
N GLU A 81 -27.24 0.27 5.19
CA GLU A 81 -27.31 0.52 6.63
C GLU A 81 -26.39 -0.42 7.42
N GLU A 82 -26.38 -1.71 7.08
CA GLU A 82 -25.46 -2.68 7.69
C GLU A 82 -23.99 -2.29 7.44
N PHE A 83 -23.66 -1.88 6.20
CA PHE A 83 -22.34 -1.40 5.85
C PHE A 83 -21.94 -0.17 6.68
N LEU A 84 -22.81 0.85 6.75
CA LEU A 84 -22.54 2.08 7.51
C LEU A 84 -22.28 1.77 8.98
N ASN A 85 -23.13 0.92 9.58
CA ASN A 85 -22.98 0.50 10.96
C ASN A 85 -21.69 -0.29 11.20
N HIS A 86 -21.27 -1.12 10.25
CA HIS A 86 -20.04 -1.89 10.35
C HIS A 86 -18.80 -1.00 10.18
N GLU A 87 -18.68 -0.28 9.06
CA GLU A 87 -17.48 0.51 8.73
C GLU A 87 -17.27 1.67 9.70
N ALA A 88 -18.33 2.37 10.11
CA ALA A 88 -18.19 3.54 10.98
C ALA A 88 -17.49 3.20 12.31
N ARG A 89 -17.76 1.99 12.85
CA ARG A 89 -17.13 1.47 14.08
C ARG A 89 -15.63 1.18 13.93
N LEU A 90 -15.14 1.10 12.70
CA LEU A 90 -13.75 0.80 12.36
C LEU A 90 -12.98 2.03 11.89
N ILE A 91 -13.67 3.12 11.56
CA ILE A 91 -13.07 4.38 11.13
C ILE A 91 -12.88 5.30 12.32
N LYS A 92 -11.64 5.76 12.54
CA LYS A 92 -11.32 6.69 13.63
C LYS A 92 -11.81 8.12 13.34
N LYS A 93 -12.41 8.79 14.34
CA LYS A 93 -12.69 10.25 14.28
C LYS A 93 -11.39 11.04 14.31
N ASP A 94 -10.55 10.73 15.30
CA ASP A 94 -9.20 11.24 15.44
C ASP A 94 -8.22 10.10 15.09
N PRO A 95 -7.52 10.18 13.95
CA PRO A 95 -6.68 9.10 13.49
C PRO A 95 -5.42 8.90 14.35
N PHE A 96 -5.06 9.88 15.20
CA PHE A 96 -3.93 9.78 16.13
C PHE A 96 -4.28 9.03 17.42
N LYS A 97 -5.56 8.86 17.72
CA LYS A 97 -6.03 8.16 18.93
C LYS A 97 -6.25 6.67 18.67
N HIS A 98 -6.30 5.89 19.76
CA HIS A 98 -6.67 4.48 19.69
C HIS A 98 -8.12 4.31 19.23
N LEU A 99 -8.39 3.19 18.55
CA LEU A 99 -9.76 2.85 18.16
C LEU A 99 -10.52 2.41 19.42
N ASN A 100 -11.60 3.12 19.74
CA ASN A 100 -12.53 2.78 20.81
C ASN A 100 -13.91 3.37 20.49
N ARG A 101 -14.94 3.01 21.26
CA ARG A 101 -16.33 3.44 21.02
C ARG A 101 -16.54 4.96 20.96
N HIS A 102 -15.67 5.76 21.57
CA HIS A 102 -15.76 7.22 21.59
C HIS A 102 -14.96 7.89 20.47
N ASN A 103 -14.02 7.14 19.87
CA ASN A 103 -13.16 7.61 18.79
C ASN A 103 -13.46 6.93 17.45
N CYS A 104 -14.61 6.27 17.29
CA CYS A 104 -15.08 5.77 16.00
C CYS A 104 -16.17 6.67 15.42
N LEU A 105 -16.29 6.72 14.10
CA LEU A 105 -17.43 7.39 13.47
C LEU A 105 -18.76 6.73 13.89
N THR A 106 -19.83 7.50 13.87
CA THR A 106 -21.20 6.95 13.85
C THR A 106 -21.61 6.64 12.41
N ALA A 107 -22.61 5.76 12.23
CA ALA A 107 -23.19 5.50 10.92
C ALA A 107 -23.74 6.79 10.27
N GLU A 108 -24.33 7.67 11.07
CA GLU A 108 -24.81 9.00 10.65
C GLU A 108 -23.67 9.90 10.16
N GLU A 109 -22.53 9.94 10.87
CA GLU A 109 -21.35 10.70 10.45
C GLU A 109 -20.79 10.17 9.12
N LEU A 110 -20.63 8.85 8.98
CA LEU A 110 -20.14 8.25 7.74
C LEU A 110 -21.10 8.49 6.57
N ASN A 111 -22.41 8.34 6.80
CA ASN A 111 -23.42 8.65 5.78
C ASN A 111 -23.36 10.12 5.36
N ALA A 112 -23.26 11.04 6.32
CA ALA A 112 -23.13 12.47 6.05
C ALA A 112 -21.87 12.79 5.23
N MET A 113 -20.76 12.05 5.43
CA MET A 113 -19.57 12.18 4.59
C MET A 113 -19.82 11.71 3.15
N ILE A 114 -20.52 10.59 2.97
CA ILE A 114 -20.86 10.08 1.63
C ILE A 114 -21.78 11.08 0.90
N LEU A 115 -22.84 11.55 1.55
CA LEU A 115 -23.77 12.55 1.00
C LEU A 115 -23.06 13.87 0.64
N ALA A 116 -22.17 14.34 1.49
CA ALA A 116 -21.37 15.53 1.20
C ALA A 116 -20.39 15.31 0.02
N GLY A 117 -19.96 14.07 -0.20
CA GLY A 117 -19.16 13.66 -1.36
C GLY A 117 -19.97 13.65 -2.65
N ILE A 118 -21.20 13.13 -2.60
CA ILE A 118 -22.16 13.13 -3.71
C ILE A 118 -22.42 14.58 -4.17
N ASP A 119 -22.84 15.44 -3.25
CA ASP A 119 -23.09 16.86 -3.50
C ASP A 119 -21.87 17.58 -4.10
N TYR A 120 -20.66 17.20 -3.67
CA TYR A 120 -19.42 17.77 -4.19
C TYR A 120 -19.24 17.49 -5.70
N PHE A 121 -19.58 16.29 -6.17
CA PHE A 121 -19.47 15.88 -7.57
C PHE A 121 -20.61 16.45 -8.42
N GLU A 122 -21.84 16.41 -7.90
CA GLU A 122 -23.01 17.00 -8.56
C GLU A 122 -22.81 18.48 -8.85
N LYS A 123 -22.33 19.27 -7.86
CA LYS A 123 -22.02 20.70 -8.05
C LYS A 123 -20.91 20.99 -9.06
N ARG A 124 -20.17 19.97 -9.50
CA ARG A 124 -19.14 20.08 -10.54
C ARG A 124 -19.60 19.52 -11.88
N ASN A 125 -20.88 19.15 -12.00
CA ASN A 125 -21.42 18.48 -13.17
C ASN A 125 -20.63 17.22 -13.53
N ILE A 126 -20.18 16.46 -12.52
CA ILE A 126 -19.52 15.16 -12.70
C ILE A 126 -20.54 14.08 -12.31
N PRO A 127 -21.23 13.43 -13.27
CA PRO A 127 -22.24 12.42 -12.95
C PRO A 127 -21.60 11.24 -12.22
N ILE A 128 -22.16 10.85 -11.08
CA ILE A 128 -21.66 9.70 -10.30
C ILE A 128 -21.78 8.41 -11.11
N ALA A 129 -22.86 8.26 -11.90
CA ALA A 129 -23.02 7.15 -12.83
C ALA A 129 -21.83 7.03 -13.78
N ARG A 130 -21.34 8.14 -14.36
CA ARG A 130 -20.15 8.13 -15.22
C ARG A 130 -18.89 7.66 -14.47
N ILE A 131 -18.71 8.09 -13.23
CA ILE A 131 -17.58 7.64 -12.38
C ILE A 131 -17.70 6.12 -12.15
N ALA A 132 -18.92 5.66 -11.85
CA ALA A 132 -19.23 4.25 -11.66
C ALA A 132 -18.90 3.44 -12.92
N ASP A 133 -19.37 3.87 -14.09
CA ASP A 133 -19.17 3.21 -15.37
C ASP A 133 -17.69 3.15 -15.74
N GLU A 134 -16.96 4.27 -15.61
CA GLU A 134 -15.51 4.30 -15.86
C GLU A 134 -14.73 3.33 -14.96
N LEU A 135 -15.17 3.17 -13.71
CA LEU A 135 -14.58 2.20 -12.78
C LEU A 135 -14.99 0.77 -13.15
N PHE A 136 -16.28 0.53 -13.36
CA PHE A 136 -16.81 -0.78 -13.70
C PHE A 136 -16.20 -1.27 -15.00
N ASP A 137 -16.19 -0.51 -16.09
CA ASP A 137 -15.61 -0.95 -17.36
C ASP A 137 -14.12 -1.28 -17.23
N LYS A 138 -13.39 -0.51 -16.41
CA LYS A 138 -11.97 -0.74 -16.18
C LYS A 138 -11.68 -2.02 -15.40
N PHE A 139 -12.55 -2.39 -14.45
CA PHE A 139 -12.32 -3.51 -13.52
C PHE A 139 -13.19 -4.75 -13.79
N ARG A 140 -14.28 -4.64 -14.56
CA ARG A 140 -15.25 -5.73 -14.88
C ARG A 140 -14.61 -6.85 -15.70
N ASN A 141 -13.66 -6.51 -16.56
CA ASN A 141 -12.99 -7.47 -17.44
C ASN A 141 -11.72 -8.08 -16.82
N GLU A 142 -11.35 -7.66 -15.61
CA GLU A 142 -10.20 -8.24 -14.92
C GLU A 142 -10.63 -9.55 -14.23
N LYS A 143 -10.11 -10.69 -14.71
CA LYS A 143 -10.34 -12.02 -14.09
C LYS A 143 -9.91 -12.10 -12.62
N GLU A 144 -9.11 -11.14 -12.15
CA GLU A 144 -8.70 -11.02 -10.75
C GLU A 144 -9.53 -9.91 -10.11
N THR A 145 -10.53 -10.30 -9.31
CA THR A 145 -11.40 -9.37 -8.58
C THR A 145 -10.60 -8.73 -7.44
N ILE A 146 -10.31 -7.43 -7.54
CA ILE A 146 -9.76 -6.66 -6.41
C ILE A 146 -10.90 -6.32 -5.44
N SER A 147 -10.67 -6.47 -4.13
CA SER A 147 -11.64 -6.01 -3.15
C SER A 147 -11.41 -4.56 -2.77
N SER A 148 -12.42 -3.72 -2.95
CA SER A 148 -12.36 -2.29 -2.59
C SER A 148 -13.13 -1.98 -1.31
N ALA A 149 -13.80 -2.96 -0.71
CA ALA A 149 -14.78 -2.73 0.34
C ALA A 149 -14.18 -2.17 1.64
N GLN A 150 -12.93 -2.52 1.93
CA GLN A 150 -12.18 -2.07 3.11
C GLN A 150 -11.30 -0.84 2.82
N ILE A 151 -11.23 -0.39 1.56
CA ILE A 151 -10.32 0.70 1.18
C ILE A 151 -10.76 2.02 1.81
N THR A 152 -12.06 2.24 2.00
CA THR A 152 -12.60 3.42 2.71
C THR A 152 -11.95 3.54 4.09
N ARG A 153 -12.07 2.51 4.95
CA ARG A 153 -11.49 2.59 6.29
C ARG A 153 -9.98 2.76 6.28
N TYR A 154 -9.26 2.07 5.39
CA TYR A 154 -7.80 2.20 5.32
C TYR A 154 -7.39 3.62 4.93
N ILE A 155 -8.09 4.25 3.99
CA ILE A 155 -7.84 5.63 3.61
C ILE A 155 -8.00 6.57 4.81
N PHE A 156 -9.07 6.43 5.59
CA PHE A 156 -9.32 7.30 6.75
C PHE A 156 -8.32 7.05 7.88
N ASN A 157 -8.08 5.78 8.22
CA ASN A 157 -7.15 5.40 9.28
C ASN A 157 -5.68 5.67 8.92
N GLY A 158 -5.38 5.96 7.64
CA GLY A 158 -4.09 6.36 7.13
C GLY A 158 -3.87 7.87 6.99
N ILE A 159 -4.88 8.72 7.23
CA ILE A 159 -4.81 10.19 7.06
C ILE A 159 -3.53 10.85 7.61
N PRO A 160 -3.05 10.49 8.82
CA PRO A 160 -1.82 11.07 9.38
C PRO A 160 -0.58 10.93 8.50
N ASP A 161 -0.57 9.93 7.61
CA ASP A 161 0.57 9.58 6.77
C ASP A 161 0.29 9.88 5.29
N ILE A 162 -0.65 10.80 4.99
CA ILE A 162 -0.92 11.24 3.61
C ILE A 162 0.34 11.78 2.92
N ASN A 163 1.22 12.44 3.66
CA ASN A 163 2.46 13.01 3.14
C ASN A 163 3.70 12.16 3.45
N TRP A 164 3.51 10.88 3.81
CA TRP A 164 4.58 9.99 4.27
C TRP A 164 5.82 10.08 3.39
N TYR A 165 5.71 9.91 2.07
CA TYR A 165 6.85 9.96 1.14
C TYR A 165 7.59 11.31 1.13
N LYS A 166 6.84 12.42 1.18
CA LYS A 166 7.42 13.77 1.15
C LYS A 166 8.18 14.04 2.45
N GLU A 167 7.51 13.84 3.59
CA GLU A 167 8.10 14.03 4.92
C GLU A 167 9.30 13.13 5.15
N GLU A 168 9.25 11.89 4.64
CA GLU A 168 10.35 10.94 4.75
C GLU A 168 11.59 11.41 4.00
N ASN A 169 11.43 11.87 2.76
CA ASN A 169 12.52 12.43 1.97
C ASN A 169 13.13 13.66 2.65
N GLU A 170 12.29 14.61 3.07
CA GLU A 170 12.73 15.84 3.75
C GLU A 170 13.53 15.51 5.02
N LYS A 171 13.04 14.57 5.85
CA LYS A 171 13.76 14.14 7.06
C LYS A 171 15.06 13.41 6.77
N ILE A 172 15.11 12.57 5.73
CA ILE A 172 16.35 11.90 5.32
C ILE A 172 17.40 12.93 4.90
N LYS A 173 17.00 13.94 4.11
CA LYS A 173 17.89 15.04 3.70
C LYS A 173 18.42 15.84 4.89
N GLN A 174 17.58 16.07 5.90
CA GLN A 174 17.99 16.74 7.14
C GLN A 174 18.97 15.90 7.97
N LEU A 175 18.78 14.58 8.04
CA LEU A 175 19.63 13.68 8.82
C LEU A 175 20.97 13.37 8.16
N LEU A 176 21.05 13.52 6.82
CA LEU A 176 22.22 13.17 6.02
C LEU A 176 22.75 14.37 5.20
N PRO A 177 23.00 15.55 5.81
CA PRO A 177 23.31 16.78 5.08
C PRO A 177 24.62 16.69 4.27
N ASN A 178 25.55 15.84 4.69
CA ASN A 178 26.86 15.65 4.07
C ASN A 178 26.95 14.41 3.18
N TYR A 179 25.82 13.75 2.91
CA TYR A 179 25.77 12.55 2.06
C TYR A 179 25.04 12.84 0.75
N ASP A 180 25.34 12.05 -0.28
CA ASP A 180 24.48 12.00 -1.46
C ASP A 180 23.15 11.32 -1.10
N CYS A 181 22.18 12.17 -0.75
CA CYS A 181 20.85 11.73 -0.35
C CYS A 181 20.10 11.03 -1.48
N GLU A 182 20.29 11.44 -2.74
CA GLU A 182 19.59 10.82 -3.86
C GLU A 182 20.12 9.40 -4.11
N LEU A 183 21.43 9.21 -4.01
CA LEU A 183 22.06 7.89 -3.99
C LEU A 183 21.55 7.07 -2.81
N PHE A 184 21.54 7.61 -1.60
CA PHE A 184 21.07 6.89 -0.41
C PHE A 184 19.60 6.43 -0.56
N LEU A 185 18.72 7.26 -1.12
CA LEU A 185 17.33 6.89 -1.40
C LEU A 185 17.23 5.73 -2.41
N ASP A 186 18.11 5.66 -3.41
CA ASP A 186 18.16 4.52 -4.34
C ASP A 186 18.57 3.24 -3.64
N LEU A 187 19.62 3.30 -2.81
CA LEU A 187 20.10 2.17 -2.02
C LEU A 187 19.03 1.67 -1.04
N LEU A 188 18.34 2.61 -0.38
CA LEU A 188 17.24 2.29 0.52
C LEU A 188 16.09 1.59 -0.21
N ALA A 189 15.71 2.08 -1.40
CA ALA A 189 14.66 1.46 -2.19
C ALA A 189 15.06 0.06 -2.67
N VAL A 190 16.29 -0.12 -3.16
CA VAL A 190 16.82 -1.40 -3.69
C VAL A 190 16.94 -2.46 -2.59
N THR A 191 17.27 -2.06 -1.36
CA THR A 191 17.40 -2.95 -0.22
C THR A 191 16.08 -3.18 0.55
N SER A 192 15.02 -2.42 0.25
CA SER A 192 13.70 -2.54 0.90
C SER A 192 12.89 -3.84 0.72
N PRO A 193 13.09 -4.68 -0.33
CA PRO A 193 12.22 -5.84 -0.53
C PRO A 193 12.33 -6.91 0.57
N ARG A 194 11.17 -7.28 1.15
CA ARG A 194 10.98 -8.44 2.06
C ARG A 194 11.74 -8.36 3.39
N SER A 195 12.08 -7.16 3.85
CA SER A 195 12.79 -6.94 5.10
C SER A 195 12.09 -5.90 5.99
N LYS A 196 12.43 -5.93 7.28
CA LYS A 196 11.95 -4.95 8.26
C LYS A 196 12.56 -3.57 7.95
N ILE A 197 11.86 -2.50 8.29
CA ILE A 197 12.30 -1.12 8.03
C ILE A 197 13.70 -0.85 8.61
N ASN A 198 13.97 -1.27 9.86
CA ASN A 198 15.31 -1.15 10.45
C ASN A 198 16.36 -1.90 9.63
N SER A 199 16.09 -3.15 9.25
CA SER A 199 17.00 -3.95 8.43
C SER A 199 17.28 -3.31 7.07
N ASN A 200 16.30 -2.64 6.45
CA ASN A 200 16.48 -1.90 5.21
C ASN A 200 17.48 -0.75 5.39
N VAL A 201 17.36 0.02 6.48
CA VAL A 201 18.29 1.12 6.79
C VAL A 201 19.71 0.61 6.95
N VAL A 202 19.90 -0.44 7.77
CA VAL A 202 21.22 -1.07 7.98
C VAL A 202 21.80 -1.57 6.64
N MET A 203 20.99 -2.21 5.81
CA MET A 203 21.41 -2.68 4.49
C MET A 203 21.73 -1.54 3.53
N ALA A 204 21.02 -0.42 3.58
CA ALA A 204 21.28 0.76 2.77
C ALA A 204 22.63 1.40 3.15
N PHE A 205 22.90 1.61 4.44
CA PHE A 205 24.20 2.09 4.92
C PHE A 205 25.34 1.15 4.57
N LYS A 206 25.12 -0.17 4.73
CA LYS A 206 26.09 -1.17 4.30
C LYS A 206 26.38 -1.05 2.80
N ALA A 207 25.35 -0.90 1.97
CA ALA A 207 25.53 -0.74 0.52
C ALA A 207 26.26 0.56 0.18
N TYR A 208 25.96 1.66 0.89
CA TYR A 208 26.62 2.95 0.74
C TYR A 208 28.12 2.85 1.05
N ARG A 209 28.49 2.20 2.16
CA ARG A 209 29.89 1.95 2.50
C ARG A 209 30.61 1.07 1.47
N GLU A 210 29.96 0.00 1.01
CA GLU A 210 30.56 -0.91 0.02
C GLU A 210 30.78 -0.21 -1.34
N LEU A 211 29.96 0.78 -1.71
CA LEU A 211 30.20 1.60 -2.90
C LEU A 211 31.52 2.36 -2.82
N GLY A 212 31.87 2.90 -1.64
CA GLY A 212 33.16 3.56 -1.41
C GLY A 212 34.36 2.59 -1.41
N ASN A 213 34.12 1.31 -1.12
CA ASN A 213 35.17 0.30 -0.93
C ASN A 213 35.25 -0.72 -2.09
N GLY A 214 35.01 -0.27 -3.33
CA GLY A 214 35.15 -1.11 -4.54
C GLY A 214 33.96 -2.01 -4.87
N ALA A 215 32.78 -1.75 -4.31
CA ALA A 215 31.48 -2.31 -4.70
C ALA A 215 31.35 -3.85 -4.64
N ASN A 216 31.96 -4.49 -3.63
CA ASN A 216 31.94 -5.95 -3.45
C ASN A 216 30.59 -6.53 -2.97
N PHE A 217 29.71 -5.68 -2.42
CA PHE A 217 28.35 -6.00 -1.96
C PHE A 217 28.22 -7.39 -1.30
N LYS A 218 29.10 -7.70 -0.33
CA LYS A 218 29.07 -9.00 0.37
C LYS A 218 27.82 -9.10 1.26
N GLY A 219 27.18 -10.27 1.28
CA GLY A 219 25.98 -10.54 2.10
C GLY A 219 24.65 -9.99 1.56
N PHE A 220 24.60 -9.47 0.33
CA PHE A 220 23.35 -9.14 -0.35
C PHE A 220 22.87 -10.29 -1.25
N LEU A 221 21.55 -10.39 -1.47
CA LEU A 221 20.98 -11.32 -2.44
C LEU A 221 21.47 -11.00 -3.86
N LYS A 222 21.63 -12.02 -4.71
CA LYS A 222 22.13 -11.86 -6.10
C LYS A 222 21.36 -10.80 -6.90
N SER A 223 20.04 -10.74 -6.74
CA SER A 223 19.18 -9.75 -7.40
C SER A 223 19.41 -8.32 -6.89
N VAL A 224 19.71 -8.16 -5.60
CA VAL A 224 20.05 -6.87 -4.97
C VAL A 224 21.45 -6.45 -5.41
N LYS A 225 22.45 -7.33 -5.35
CA LYS A 225 23.81 -7.08 -5.85
C LYS A 225 23.81 -6.57 -7.29
N LYS A 226 23.02 -7.19 -8.17
CA LYS A 226 22.89 -6.75 -9.56
C LYS A 226 22.47 -5.27 -9.63
N LYS A 227 21.42 -4.89 -8.92
CA LYS A 227 20.89 -3.51 -8.88
C LYS A 227 21.90 -2.53 -8.28
N LEU A 228 22.54 -2.91 -7.18
CA LEU A 228 23.58 -2.10 -6.55
C LEU A 228 24.77 -1.87 -7.49
N GLY A 229 25.16 -2.90 -8.27
CA GLY A 229 26.18 -2.76 -9.30
C GLY A 229 25.76 -1.84 -10.46
N GLN A 230 24.48 -1.79 -10.82
CA GLN A 230 23.97 -0.83 -11.80
C GLN A 230 24.10 0.60 -11.28
N ILE A 231 23.65 0.84 -10.04
CA ILE A 231 23.81 2.13 -9.35
C ILE A 231 25.30 2.55 -9.32
N HIS A 232 26.20 1.63 -8.95
CA HIS A 232 27.64 1.90 -8.92
C HIS A 232 28.20 2.36 -10.26
N ARG A 233 27.72 1.78 -11.36
CA ARG A 233 28.15 2.13 -12.74
C ARG A 233 27.41 3.33 -13.32
N GLY A 234 26.52 3.99 -12.55
CA GLY A 234 25.68 5.07 -13.04
C GLY A 234 24.60 4.60 -14.04
N GLU A 235 24.31 3.31 -14.09
CA GLU A 235 23.30 2.73 -14.97
C GLU A 235 21.90 2.89 -14.37
N GLU A 236 20.88 3.03 -15.22
CA GLU A 236 19.50 2.94 -14.79
C GLU A 236 19.23 1.57 -14.14
N VAL A 237 18.60 1.58 -12.97
CA VAL A 237 18.26 0.35 -12.24
C VAL A 237 17.20 -0.43 -13.02
N ALA A 238 17.63 -1.34 -13.89
CA ALA A 238 16.72 -2.22 -14.60
C ALA A 238 16.08 -3.20 -13.60
N SER A 239 14.79 -3.00 -13.31
CA SER A 239 14.04 -3.94 -12.48
C SER A 239 12.80 -4.47 -13.17
N LYS A 240 12.71 -5.81 -13.24
CA LYS A 240 11.44 -6.50 -13.50
C LYS A 240 10.37 -6.21 -12.43
N SER A 241 10.77 -5.66 -11.27
CA SER A 241 9.87 -5.33 -10.17
C SER A 241 9.53 -3.84 -10.20
N GLU A 242 8.38 -3.52 -10.79
CA GLU A 242 7.81 -2.16 -10.80
C GLU A 242 7.70 -1.56 -9.39
N LYS A 243 7.54 -2.40 -8.36
CA LYS A 243 7.53 -1.97 -6.96
C LYS A 243 8.79 -1.17 -6.60
N THR A 244 9.99 -1.69 -6.89
CA THR A 244 11.24 -1.05 -6.44
C THR A 244 11.38 0.33 -7.08
N LEU A 245 11.10 0.41 -8.39
CA LEU A 245 11.21 1.65 -9.17
C LEU A 245 10.17 2.68 -8.75
N ASN A 246 8.92 2.27 -8.53
CA ASN A 246 7.89 3.19 -8.03
C ASN A 246 8.16 3.64 -6.59
N PHE A 247 8.70 2.76 -5.73
CA PHE A 247 9.05 3.14 -4.36
C PHE A 247 10.19 4.15 -4.32
N MET A 248 11.25 3.88 -5.09
CA MET A 248 12.37 4.81 -5.33
C MET A 248 11.88 6.16 -5.86
N ALA A 249 11.07 6.15 -6.92
CA ALA A 249 10.53 7.37 -7.51
C ALA A 249 9.61 8.14 -6.54
N ALA A 250 8.78 7.46 -5.76
CA ALA A 250 7.89 8.09 -4.78
C ALA A 250 8.68 8.80 -3.67
N LEU A 251 9.73 8.14 -3.14
CA LEU A 251 10.66 8.73 -2.19
C LEU A 251 11.35 9.97 -2.79
N LYS A 252 11.83 9.88 -4.04
CA LYS A 252 12.48 10.98 -4.76
C LYS A 252 11.55 12.11 -5.24
N GLY A 253 10.29 12.13 -4.80
CA GLY A 253 9.41 13.26 -5.11
C GLY A 253 8.49 13.07 -6.32
N LYS A 254 8.59 11.96 -7.06
CA LYS A 254 7.75 11.73 -8.25
C LYS A 254 6.28 11.53 -7.84
N LYS A 255 5.48 12.58 -8.03
CA LYS A 255 4.07 12.66 -7.61
C LYS A 255 3.20 11.50 -8.12
N ASN A 256 3.46 11.04 -9.35
CA ASN A 256 2.66 10.02 -10.04
C ASN A 256 3.10 8.56 -9.75
N ALA A 257 4.10 8.35 -8.89
CA ALA A 257 4.58 7.02 -8.56
C ALA A 257 3.57 6.27 -7.67
N VAL A 258 3.38 4.97 -7.94
CA VAL A 258 2.45 4.11 -7.19
C VAL A 258 3.19 2.84 -6.73
N PRO A 259 3.77 2.86 -5.52
CA PRO A 259 4.54 1.72 -5.01
C PRO A 259 3.61 0.62 -4.50
N VAL A 260 3.30 -0.37 -5.34
CA VAL A 260 2.49 -1.54 -4.96
C VAL A 260 3.35 -2.57 -4.22
N ASP A 261 3.16 -2.68 -2.91
CA ASP A 261 3.80 -3.69 -2.07
C ASP A 261 2.81 -4.74 -1.54
N VAL A 262 3.30 -5.65 -0.69
CA VAL A 262 2.47 -6.72 -0.12
C VAL A 262 1.33 -6.19 0.75
N TRP A 263 1.48 -5.02 1.38
CA TRP A 263 0.43 -4.42 2.20
C TRP A 263 -0.68 -3.86 1.35
N LEU A 264 -0.36 -3.23 0.22
CA LEU A 264 -1.39 -2.84 -0.73
C LEU A 264 -2.08 -4.07 -1.34
N VAL A 265 -1.34 -5.11 -1.72
CA VAL A 265 -1.95 -6.35 -2.22
C VAL A 265 -2.92 -6.96 -1.20
N ARG A 266 -2.58 -6.92 0.09
CA ARG A 266 -3.49 -7.34 1.19
C ARG A 266 -4.68 -6.42 1.37
N ALA A 267 -4.49 -5.11 1.22
CA ALA A 267 -5.57 -4.13 1.34
C ALA A 267 -6.65 -4.35 0.28
N PHE A 268 -6.26 -4.85 -0.89
CA PHE A 268 -7.17 -5.22 -1.99
C PHE A 268 -7.59 -6.69 -1.98
N ASP A 269 -7.26 -7.46 -0.93
CA ASP A 269 -7.55 -8.90 -0.80
C ASP A 269 -7.10 -9.75 -2.02
N CYS A 270 -5.98 -9.38 -2.64
CA CYS A 270 -5.43 -10.07 -3.81
C CYS A 270 -4.21 -10.91 -3.48
N GLU A 271 -4.01 -11.24 -2.20
CA GLU A 271 -2.85 -12.00 -1.74
C GLU A 271 -2.98 -13.45 -2.16
N ARG A 272 -1.96 -13.97 -2.85
CA ARG A 272 -1.93 -15.36 -3.30
C ARG A 272 -1.07 -16.18 -2.35
N ARG A 273 -1.67 -17.14 -1.67
CA ARG A 273 -1.03 -18.00 -0.66
C ARG A 273 -0.75 -19.40 -1.19
N TYR A 274 0.30 -20.03 -0.66
CA TYR A 274 0.65 -21.42 -0.93
C TYR A 274 1.31 -22.06 0.28
N ILE A 275 1.22 -23.38 0.40
CA ILE A 275 1.97 -24.14 1.40
C ILE A 275 3.29 -24.61 0.78
N PHE A 276 4.39 -24.35 1.46
CA PHE A 276 5.70 -24.91 1.15
C PHE A 276 6.36 -25.37 2.44
N GLU A 277 6.77 -26.65 2.49
CA GLU A 277 7.36 -27.28 3.67
C GLU A 277 6.51 -27.10 4.95
N GLY A 278 5.19 -27.29 4.84
CA GLY A 278 4.26 -27.15 5.96
C GLY A 278 4.04 -25.71 6.44
N LYS A 279 4.67 -24.71 5.79
CA LYS A 279 4.52 -23.29 6.11
C LYS A 279 3.69 -22.58 5.06
N GLU A 280 2.79 -21.71 5.52
CA GLU A 280 2.08 -20.80 4.63
C GLU A 280 3.02 -19.71 4.13
N ASN A 281 3.05 -19.54 2.81
CA ASN A 281 3.87 -18.58 2.10
C ASN A 281 3.00 -17.72 1.18
N VAL A 282 3.51 -16.54 0.83
CA VAL A 282 2.83 -15.56 -0.01
C VAL A 282 3.60 -15.36 -1.30
N PHE A 283 2.93 -15.53 -2.43
CA PHE A 283 3.51 -15.22 -3.73
C PHE A 283 3.67 -13.71 -3.91
N SER A 284 4.66 -13.33 -4.72
CA SER A 284 4.70 -11.99 -5.28
C SER A 284 3.42 -11.72 -6.10
N PRO A 285 2.89 -10.48 -6.09
CA PRO A 285 1.74 -10.13 -6.93
C PRO A 285 2.06 -10.35 -8.40
N THR A 286 1.04 -10.70 -9.20
CA THR A 286 1.17 -10.74 -10.66
C THR A 286 1.31 -9.32 -11.22
N PRO A 287 1.86 -9.16 -12.44
CA PRO A 287 1.79 -7.88 -13.14
C PRO A 287 0.34 -7.39 -13.32
N LYS A 288 -0.62 -8.31 -13.50
CA LYS A 288 -2.04 -7.98 -13.60
C LYS A 288 -2.60 -7.39 -12.31
N ILE A 289 -2.40 -8.03 -11.14
CA ILE A 289 -2.78 -7.48 -9.82
C ILE A 289 -2.12 -6.11 -9.61
N THR A 290 -0.82 -6.02 -9.92
CA THR A 290 -0.06 -4.78 -9.72
C THR A 290 -0.63 -3.64 -10.55
N LYS A 291 -0.98 -3.91 -11.82
CA LYS A 291 -1.63 -2.96 -12.72
C LYS A 291 -3.01 -2.57 -12.21
N ALA A 292 -3.86 -3.52 -11.83
CA ALA A 292 -5.20 -3.28 -11.29
C ALA A 292 -5.19 -2.33 -10.09
N ILE A 293 -4.36 -2.64 -9.09
CA ILE A 293 -4.18 -1.80 -7.89
C ILE A 293 -3.64 -0.41 -8.27
N THR A 294 -2.66 -0.36 -9.18
CA THR A 294 -2.09 0.91 -9.63
C THR A 294 -3.13 1.80 -10.32
N ASP A 295 -3.93 1.18 -11.18
CA ASP A 295 -5.00 1.84 -11.91
C ASP A 295 -6.09 2.36 -10.98
N TYR A 296 -6.46 1.58 -9.97
CA TYR A 296 -7.39 1.99 -8.93
C TYR A 296 -6.84 3.20 -8.16
N ILE A 297 -5.60 3.12 -7.68
CA ILE A 297 -4.98 4.19 -6.89
C ILE A 297 -4.88 5.48 -7.71
N ARG A 298 -4.50 5.41 -8.98
CA ARG A 298 -4.46 6.57 -9.89
C ARG A 298 -5.85 7.18 -10.09
N TYR A 299 -6.86 6.34 -10.29
CA TYR A 299 -8.23 6.79 -10.44
C TYR A 299 -8.74 7.47 -9.15
N ALA A 300 -8.67 6.75 -8.02
CA ALA A 300 -9.14 7.22 -6.73
C ALA A 300 -8.41 8.49 -6.30
N SER A 301 -7.09 8.58 -6.53
CA SER A 301 -6.31 9.81 -6.23
C SER A 301 -6.76 11.00 -7.07
N ARG A 302 -6.95 10.84 -8.38
CA ARG A 302 -7.51 11.89 -9.26
C ARG A 302 -8.86 12.37 -8.74
N MET A 303 -9.76 11.44 -8.44
CA MET A 303 -11.10 11.77 -7.96
C MET A 303 -11.07 12.40 -6.56
N ALA A 304 -10.14 12.00 -5.69
CA ALA A 304 -9.92 12.54 -4.36
C ALA A 304 -9.08 13.83 -4.32
N GLY A 305 -8.46 14.23 -5.45
CA GLY A 305 -7.61 15.42 -5.54
C GLY A 305 -6.30 15.24 -4.79
N LEU A 306 -5.75 14.03 -4.84
CA LEU A 306 -4.50 13.63 -4.23
C LEU A 306 -3.49 13.23 -5.30
N GLU A 307 -2.21 13.25 -4.94
CA GLU A 307 -1.18 12.58 -5.71
C GLU A 307 -1.32 11.05 -5.54
N PRO A 308 -1.07 10.23 -6.57
CA PRO A 308 -1.13 8.77 -6.46
C PRO A 308 -0.30 8.20 -5.29
N ARG A 309 0.89 8.74 -5.05
CA ARG A 309 1.74 8.32 -3.91
C ARG A 309 1.11 8.63 -2.54
N GLN A 310 0.34 9.71 -2.43
CA GLN A 310 -0.38 10.06 -1.20
C GLN A 310 -1.52 9.06 -0.97
N MET A 311 -2.27 8.72 -2.03
CA MET A 311 -3.30 7.68 -1.93
C MET A 311 -2.69 6.31 -1.55
N SER A 312 -1.55 5.94 -2.13
CA SER A 312 -0.81 4.74 -1.73
C SER A 312 -0.43 4.76 -0.25
N SER A 313 0.09 5.89 0.27
CA SER A 313 0.51 5.97 1.67
C SER A 313 -0.67 5.90 2.64
N LEU A 314 -1.81 6.51 2.30
CA LEU A 314 -3.05 6.40 3.07
C LEU A 314 -3.46 4.93 3.24
N ILE A 315 -3.62 4.19 2.14
CA ILE A 315 -4.05 2.78 2.18
C ILE A 315 -3.01 1.93 2.91
N TRP A 316 -1.73 2.08 2.56
CA TRP A 316 -0.63 1.33 3.17
C TRP A 316 -0.55 1.55 4.68
N ARG A 317 -0.76 2.78 5.15
CA ARG A 317 -0.75 3.08 6.58
C ARG A 317 -2.00 2.55 7.27
N GLY A 318 -3.16 2.74 6.66
CA GLY A 318 -4.45 2.30 7.20
C GLY A 318 -4.46 0.82 7.55
N ILE A 319 -4.11 -0.04 6.59
CA ILE A 319 -4.06 -1.49 6.83
C ILE A 319 -3.07 -1.87 7.96
N ARG A 320 -1.92 -1.19 8.05
CA ARG A 320 -0.94 -1.47 9.11
C ARG A 320 -1.40 -1.00 10.49
N ASN A 321 -2.22 0.06 10.55
CA ASN A 321 -2.83 0.54 11.78
C ASN A 321 -3.93 -0.40 12.29
N GLU A 322 -4.69 -1.02 11.38
CA GLU A 322 -5.76 -1.97 11.73
C GLU A 322 -5.25 -3.38 12.06
N HIS A 323 -4.13 -3.78 11.45
CA HIS A 323 -3.55 -5.10 11.66
C HIS A 323 -2.15 -5.03 12.31
N PRO A 324 -2.02 -4.51 13.55
CA PRO A 324 -0.73 -4.37 14.21
C PRO A 324 -0.06 -5.73 14.45
N ARG A 325 -0.85 -6.81 14.60
CA ARG A 325 -0.34 -8.20 14.70
C ARG A 325 0.30 -8.72 13.42
N LEU A 326 0.01 -8.13 12.26
CA LEU A 326 0.72 -8.40 11.01
C LEU A 326 1.99 -7.53 10.90
N ASN A 327 2.09 -6.49 11.72
CA ASN A 327 3.22 -5.57 11.79
C ASN A 327 4.33 -6.05 12.77
N ARG A 328 4.58 -7.37 12.81
CA ARG A 328 5.53 -7.99 13.76
C ARG A 328 6.97 -7.57 13.45
N GLY A 329 7.41 -6.43 13.96
CA GLY A 329 8.83 -6.10 14.06
C GLY A 329 9.27 -4.69 13.67
N SER A 330 8.37 -3.75 13.38
CA SER A 330 8.74 -2.34 13.30
C SER A 330 7.85 -1.50 14.21
N MET A 331 8.38 -1.11 15.39
CA MET A 331 7.72 -0.16 16.29
C MET A 331 7.44 1.18 15.59
N ASN A 332 8.30 1.56 14.63
CA ASN A 332 8.15 2.76 13.84
C ASN A 332 8.05 2.43 12.34
N THR A 333 7.25 3.20 11.60
CA THR A 333 7.06 3.04 10.15
C THR A 333 7.86 4.04 9.32
N ARG A 334 8.68 4.87 9.97
CA ARG A 334 9.54 5.88 9.36
C ARG A 334 10.98 5.36 9.30
N TYR A 335 11.59 5.39 8.12
CA TYR A 335 13.01 5.11 7.93
C TYR A 335 13.89 6.13 8.66
N SER A 336 13.51 7.41 8.67
CA SER A 336 14.20 8.52 9.31
C SER A 336 14.43 8.28 10.80
N PHE A 337 13.48 7.64 11.48
CA PHE A 337 13.63 7.22 12.87
C PHE A 337 14.81 6.24 13.05
N TYR A 338 14.89 5.24 12.19
CA TYR A 338 15.98 4.25 12.26
C TYR A 338 17.31 4.80 11.73
N ILE A 339 17.28 5.76 10.80
CA ILE A 339 18.47 6.46 10.33
C ILE A 339 19.09 7.28 11.45
N ALA A 340 18.29 8.12 12.14
CA ALA A 340 18.79 8.90 13.27
C ALA A 340 19.46 8.01 14.33
N HIS A 341 18.78 6.95 14.73
CA HIS A 341 19.31 6.00 15.71
C HIS A 341 20.52 5.19 15.21
N TYR A 342 20.64 4.94 13.89
CA TYR A 342 21.84 4.34 13.32
C TYR A 342 23.02 5.30 13.40
N LEU A 343 22.83 6.56 13.00
CA LEU A 343 23.86 7.60 13.06
C LEU A 343 24.37 7.84 14.49
N ASP A 344 23.47 7.88 15.48
CA ASP A 344 23.84 8.04 16.89
C ASP A 344 24.76 6.91 17.38
N ARG A 345 24.57 5.67 16.87
CA ARG A 345 25.38 4.51 17.25
C ARG A 345 26.69 4.41 16.48
N THR A 346 26.75 4.96 15.27
CA THR A 346 27.93 4.84 14.41
C THR A 346 28.81 6.07 14.42
N ARG A 347 28.39 7.22 14.96
CA ARG A 347 29.27 8.39 15.11
C ARG A 347 30.59 8.02 15.82
N SER A 348 30.52 7.19 16.87
CA SER A 348 31.71 6.66 17.54
C SER A 348 32.61 5.77 16.67
N LEU A 349 32.11 5.25 15.54
CA LEU A 349 32.85 4.38 14.61
C LEU A 349 33.32 5.11 13.34
N PHE A 350 32.73 6.26 13.01
CA PHE A 350 33.14 7.07 11.85
C PHE A 350 34.16 8.13 12.23
N ASP A 351 34.12 8.65 13.46
CA ASP A 351 35.14 9.58 13.98
C ASP A 351 36.55 8.92 14.05
N GLU A 352 36.63 7.58 14.06
CA GLU A 352 37.89 6.81 14.02
C GLU A 352 38.45 6.59 12.58
N ILE A 353 37.69 6.91 11.53
CA ILE A 353 38.10 6.67 10.13
C ILE A 353 38.59 7.96 9.45
N GLU A 354 38.26 9.13 10.00
CA GLU A 354 38.74 10.44 9.50
C GLU A 354 39.95 11.00 10.27
N THR A 355 40.48 10.26 11.25
CA THR A 355 41.82 10.45 11.85
C THR A 355 42.77 9.37 11.37
#